data_AF-A0A7K1D6X4-F1
#
_entry.id   AF-A0A7K1D6X4-F1
#
_cell.length_a   1.000
_cell.length_b   1.000
_cell.length_c   1.000
_cell.angle_alpha   90.00
_cell.angle_beta   90.00
_cell.angle_gamma   90.00
#
_symmetry.space_group_name_H-M   'P 1'
#
loop_
_entity.id
_entity.type
_entity.pdbx_description
1 polymer ?
#
loop_
_entity_poly.entity_id
_entity_poly.type
_entity_poly.pdbx_seq_one_letter_code
_entity_poly.pdbx_strand_id
1 'polypeptide(L)'
;MPNTNNKDLSDQIIRIAKKSLKASNKTDQVEVKTNWRFEITQRNAKSILLILTCSVFLSILYWWNARMVSDDESLLTIPTNESVESVFEENQNDIAISEVVVYVSGDVLKSGVYKLPNGSRVVDALAKAGGLAKNGKIGENNLARVLTDGEQVDFSSSQTNKVNKSKSSSSNNSNCVNLNSASLGELDSLPGVGPVLAKRILDWKESNGGFKSVEQLGDVDGIGKSKYATISAKSCV
;
A
#
# COMPACT_ATOMS: atom_id res chain seq x y z
N MET A 1 -68.59 -10.22 34.26
CA MET A 1 -67.18 -10.63 33.98
C MET A 1 -66.34 -10.27 35.20
N PRO A 2 -65.90 -11.22 36.05
CA PRO A 2 -65.08 -10.87 37.20
C PRO A 2 -63.59 -10.76 36.83
N ASN A 3 -63.00 -9.64 37.23
CA ASN A 3 -61.59 -9.30 37.11
C ASN A 3 -60.80 -9.96 38.26
N THR A 4 -60.06 -11.00 37.91
CA THR A 4 -58.92 -11.54 38.68
C THR A 4 -57.84 -11.74 37.59
N ASN A 5 -56.54 -11.51 37.75
CA ASN A 5 -55.71 -11.91 38.88
C ASN A 5 -54.26 -11.40 38.70
N ASN A 6 -54.03 -10.09 38.57
CA ASN A 6 -52.68 -9.55 38.29
C ASN A 6 -51.69 -9.77 39.47
N LYS A 7 -52.23 -9.92 40.69
CA LYS A 7 -51.44 -10.18 41.90
C LYS A 7 -50.94 -11.63 42.00
N ASP A 8 -51.70 -12.59 41.47
CA ASP A 8 -51.31 -14.00 41.48
C ASP A 8 -50.23 -14.32 40.44
N LEU A 9 -50.27 -13.63 39.29
CA LEU A 9 -49.25 -13.71 38.24
C LEU A 9 -47.88 -13.21 38.72
N SER A 10 -47.85 -12.11 39.47
CA SER A 10 -46.59 -11.55 40.01
C SER A 10 -45.97 -12.46 41.08
N ASP A 11 -46.77 -13.04 41.96
CA ASP A 11 -46.28 -13.98 42.97
C ASP A 11 -45.73 -15.28 42.36
N GLN A 12 -46.32 -15.76 41.26
CA GLN A 12 -45.79 -16.91 40.53
C GLN A 12 -44.43 -16.63 39.89
N ILE A 13 -44.26 -15.46 39.27
CA ILE A 13 -42.98 -15.06 38.65
C ILE A 13 -41.87 -14.95 39.71
N ILE A 14 -42.17 -14.39 40.88
CA ILE A 14 -41.19 -14.24 41.97
C ILE A 14 -40.76 -15.62 42.52
N ARG A 15 -41.67 -16.60 42.61
CA ARG A 15 -41.30 -17.97 43.04
C ARG A 15 -40.39 -18.65 42.03
N ILE A 16 -40.66 -18.50 40.73
CA ILE A 16 -39.83 -19.08 39.67
C ILE A 16 -38.42 -18.48 39.71
N ALA A 17 -38.30 -17.16 39.86
CA ALA A 17 -37.00 -16.48 39.96
C ALA A 17 -36.18 -16.95 41.18
N LYS A 18 -36.81 -17.08 42.37
CA LYS A 18 -36.11 -17.57 43.57
C LYS A 18 -35.63 -19.02 43.46
N LYS A 19 -36.36 -19.88 42.75
CA LYS A 19 -35.97 -21.29 42.56
C LYS A 19 -34.72 -21.41 41.67
N SER A 20 -34.59 -20.55 40.66
CA SER A 20 -33.42 -20.51 39.76
C SER A 20 -32.14 -20.08 40.47
N LEU A 21 -32.20 -19.04 41.31
CA LEU A 21 -31.02 -18.50 42.00
C LEU A 21 -30.42 -19.46 43.03
N LYS A 22 -31.20 -20.37 43.62
CA LYS A 22 -30.71 -21.30 44.64
C LYS A 22 -29.88 -22.46 44.07
N ALA A 23 -29.97 -22.73 42.77
CA ALA A 23 -29.25 -23.84 42.13
C ALA A 23 -27.80 -23.48 41.74
N SER A 24 -27.48 -22.20 41.54
CA SER A 24 -26.16 -21.77 41.04
C SER A 24 -25.08 -21.61 42.11
N ASN A 25 -25.44 -21.44 43.38
CA ASN A 25 -24.48 -21.16 44.47
C ASN A 25 -23.78 -22.41 45.05
N LYS A 26 -23.90 -23.58 44.40
CA LYS A 26 -23.33 -24.84 44.91
C LYS A 26 -22.08 -25.33 44.15
N THR A 27 -21.57 -24.57 43.18
CA THR A 27 -20.49 -25.04 42.28
C THR A 27 -19.21 -24.20 42.36
N ASP A 28 -18.96 -23.49 43.46
CA ASP A 28 -17.66 -22.86 43.70
C ASP A 28 -17.01 -23.48 44.93
N GLN A 29 -15.68 -23.59 44.88
CA GLN A 29 -14.75 -24.14 45.88
C GLN A 29 -14.42 -25.63 45.76
N VAL A 30 -13.79 -26.02 44.65
CA VAL A 30 -12.75 -27.05 44.67
C VAL A 30 -11.41 -26.35 44.45
N GLU A 31 -10.67 -26.08 45.53
CA GLU A 31 -9.29 -25.61 45.44
C GLU A 31 -8.41 -26.71 44.82
N VAL A 32 -8.14 -26.62 43.52
CA VAL A 32 -7.15 -27.50 42.87
C VAL A 32 -5.76 -26.95 43.17
N LYS A 33 -5.17 -27.44 44.26
CA LYS A 33 -3.76 -27.15 44.60
C LYS A 33 -2.85 -27.84 43.58
N THR A 34 -2.50 -27.15 42.51
CA THR A 34 -1.56 -27.66 41.49
C THR A 34 -0.14 -27.58 42.02
N ASN A 35 0.28 -28.62 42.74
CA ASN A 35 1.68 -28.78 43.12
C ASN A 35 2.46 -29.27 41.90
N TRP A 36 3.01 -28.34 41.11
CA TRP A 36 3.95 -28.64 40.03
C TRP A 36 5.29 -29.12 40.61
N ARG A 37 5.37 -30.40 40.98
CA ARG A 37 6.64 -31.07 41.30
C ARG A 37 7.22 -31.66 40.02
N PHE A 38 8.07 -30.87 39.35
CA PHE A 38 8.93 -31.38 38.28
C PHE A 38 10.04 -32.23 38.88
N GLU A 39 9.79 -33.53 39.05
CA GLU A 39 10.85 -34.49 39.35
C GLU A 39 11.64 -34.76 38.07
N ILE A 40 12.88 -34.26 38.02
CA ILE A 40 13.79 -34.43 36.88
C ILE A 40 14.32 -35.87 36.92
N THR A 41 13.57 -36.79 36.32
CA THR A 41 13.97 -38.20 36.21
C THR A 41 15.10 -38.36 35.19
N GLN A 42 16.05 -39.27 35.44
CA GLN A 42 17.19 -39.60 34.56
C GLN A 42 16.79 -39.87 33.09
N ARG A 43 15.58 -40.38 32.84
CA ARG A 43 15.04 -40.61 31.50
C ARG A 43 14.64 -39.30 30.79
N ASN A 44 14.10 -38.33 31.53
CA ASN A 44 13.69 -37.02 30.99
C ASN A 44 14.88 -36.08 30.82
N ALA A 45 15.96 -36.28 31.59
CA ALA A 45 17.21 -35.53 31.46
C ALA A 45 17.81 -35.65 30.05
N LYS A 46 17.74 -36.85 29.43
CA LYS A 46 18.20 -37.06 28.04
C LYS A 46 17.34 -36.30 27.04
N SER A 47 16.01 -36.27 27.23
CA SER A 47 15.09 -35.53 26.37
C SER A 47 15.27 -34.02 26.50
N ILE A 48 15.49 -33.51 27.72
CA ILE A 48 15.79 -32.09 27.98
C ILE A 48 17.11 -31.70 27.32
N LEU A 49 18.15 -32.54 27.43
CA LEU A 49 19.42 -32.32 26.75
C LEU A 49 19.27 -32.30 25.22
N LEU A 50 18.43 -33.19 24.66
CA LEU A 50 18.15 -33.20 23.23
C LEU A 50 17.41 -31.93 22.78
N ILE A 51 16.45 -31.44 23.56
CA ILE A 51 15.72 -30.20 23.24
C ILE A 51 16.65 -28.99 23.31
N LEU A 52 17.49 -28.90 24.36
CA LEU A 52 18.46 -27.80 24.50
C LEU A 52 19.48 -27.80 23.36
N THR A 53 20.01 -28.96 22.99
CA THR A 53 20.97 -29.07 21.87
C THR A 53 20.31 -28.75 20.53
N CYS A 54 19.09 -29.21 20.29
CA CYS A 54 18.33 -28.89 19.08
C CYS A 54 18.00 -27.38 19.00
N SER A 55 17.63 -26.75 20.12
CA SER A 55 17.40 -25.31 20.19
C SER A 55 18.67 -24.51 19.86
N VAL A 56 19.82 -24.88 20.43
CA VAL A 56 21.09 -24.21 20.13
C VAL A 56 21.47 -24.41 18.66
N PHE A 57 21.30 -25.61 18.11
CA PHE A 57 21.56 -25.89 16.71
C PHE A 57 20.67 -25.09 15.76
N LEU A 58 19.37 -24.97 16.07
CA LEU A 58 18.44 -24.12 15.32
C LEU A 58 18.81 -22.64 15.40
N SER A 59 19.25 -22.14 16.57
CA SER A 59 19.74 -20.78 16.70
C SER A 59 21.03 -20.54 15.91
N ILE A 60 21.95 -21.51 15.87
CA ILE A 60 23.17 -21.46 15.04
C ILE A 60 22.81 -21.49 13.56
N LEU A 61 21.91 -22.36 13.11
CA LEU A 61 21.44 -22.40 11.73
C LEU A 61 20.73 -21.11 11.34
N TYR A 62 19.90 -20.56 12.22
CA TYR A 62 19.23 -19.28 11.99
C TYR A 62 20.24 -18.15 11.87
N TRP A 63 21.23 -18.11 12.76
CA TRP A 63 22.30 -17.11 12.71
C TRP A 63 23.21 -17.29 11.49
N TRP A 64 23.52 -18.53 11.09
CA TRP A 64 24.27 -18.83 9.86
C TRP A 64 23.48 -18.36 8.63
N ASN A 65 22.19 -18.66 8.57
CA ASN A 65 21.33 -18.21 7.47
C ASN A 65 21.19 -16.67 7.47
N ALA A 66 21.15 -16.04 8.64
CA ALA A 66 21.12 -14.59 8.78
C ALA A 66 22.47 -13.90 8.45
N ARG A 67 23.60 -14.63 8.52
CA ARG A 67 24.94 -14.10 8.21
C ARG A 67 25.34 -14.26 6.73
N MET A 68 24.45 -14.81 5.89
CA MET A 68 24.65 -14.88 4.43
C MET A 68 24.35 -13.56 3.70
N VAL A 69 24.10 -12.46 4.43
CA VAL A 69 24.01 -11.10 3.86
C VAL A 69 24.89 -10.15 4.69
N SER A 70 26.18 -10.41 4.71
CA SER A 70 27.18 -9.43 5.15
C SER A 70 28.46 -9.69 4.37
N ASP A 71 28.91 -8.64 3.70
CA ASP A 71 30.26 -8.46 3.16
C ASP A 71 30.59 -9.25 1.88
N ASP A 72 30.03 -8.82 0.75
CA ASP A 72 30.71 -9.00 -0.55
C ASP A 72 31.76 -7.87 -0.71
N GLU A 73 32.68 -7.81 0.25
CA GLU A 73 33.92 -7.05 0.16
C GLU A 73 34.98 -7.97 -0.48
N SER A 74 35.13 -7.79 -1.79
CA SER A 74 36.34 -7.95 -2.59
C SER A 74 37.30 -9.12 -2.24
N LEU A 75 37.26 -10.17 -3.07
CA LEU A 75 38.47 -10.92 -3.44
C LEU A 75 38.36 -11.46 -4.87
N LEU A 76 38.66 -10.61 -5.85
CA LEU A 76 39.21 -11.06 -7.13
C LEU A 76 40.73 -10.88 -7.07
N THR A 77 41.43 -11.95 -6.74
CA THR A 77 42.85 -12.12 -7.03
C THR A 77 43.06 -11.95 -8.54
N ILE A 78 43.64 -10.84 -8.95
CA ILE A 78 44.25 -10.67 -10.28
C ILE A 78 45.71 -11.09 -10.15
N PRO A 79 46.20 -12.04 -10.97
CA PRO A 79 47.60 -12.43 -10.94
C PRO A 79 48.46 -11.24 -11.37
N THR A 80 49.57 -11.07 -10.67
CA THR A 80 50.64 -10.14 -11.01
C THR A 80 51.15 -10.42 -12.42
N ASN A 81 50.86 -9.53 -13.37
CA ASN A 81 51.73 -9.34 -14.53
C ASN A 81 51.67 -7.89 -15.05
N GLU A 82 52.83 -7.26 -14.97
CA GLU A 82 53.40 -6.22 -15.84
C GLU A 82 52.48 -5.29 -16.65
N SER A 83 52.57 -4.00 -16.29
CA SER A 83 52.67 -2.84 -17.18
C SER A 83 51.80 -2.85 -18.43
N VAL A 84 50.64 -2.20 -18.34
CA VAL A 84 50.08 -1.50 -19.50
C VAL A 84 49.52 -0.16 -19.04
N GLU A 85 50.31 0.85 -19.32
CA GLU A 85 49.97 2.25 -19.31
C GLU A 85 49.02 2.53 -20.48
N SER A 86 47.73 2.74 -20.22
CA SER A 86 46.83 3.48 -21.11
C SER A 86 45.42 3.62 -20.53
N VAL A 87 45.06 4.87 -20.23
CA VAL A 87 43.74 5.47 -20.42
C VAL A 87 42.55 4.73 -19.80
N PHE A 88 42.25 5.05 -18.54
CA PHE A 88 40.87 5.06 -18.08
C PHE A 88 40.65 6.40 -17.36
N GLU A 89 39.97 7.30 -18.08
CA GLU A 89 39.37 8.47 -17.47
C GLU A 89 38.50 8.03 -16.31
N GLU A 90 38.76 8.67 -15.18
CA GLU A 90 37.94 8.72 -14.00
C GLU A 90 36.56 9.27 -14.35
N ASN A 91 35.65 8.40 -14.80
CA ASN A 91 34.24 8.70 -14.80
C ASN A 91 33.64 8.16 -13.50
N GLN A 92 33.96 8.85 -12.41
CA GLN A 92 33.12 8.90 -11.21
C GLN A 92 31.79 9.57 -11.60
N ASN A 93 30.98 8.88 -12.41
CA ASN A 93 29.56 9.15 -12.38
C ASN A 93 29.09 8.60 -11.04
N ASP A 94 29.06 9.47 -10.04
CA ASP A 94 28.06 9.46 -8.99
C ASP A 94 26.77 8.93 -9.65
N ILE A 95 26.40 7.68 -9.36
CA ILE A 95 25.06 7.22 -9.67
C ILE A 95 24.21 8.05 -8.73
N ALA A 96 23.76 9.21 -9.19
CA ALA A 96 22.85 10.07 -8.48
C ALA A 96 21.63 9.21 -8.21
N ILE A 97 21.56 8.62 -7.00
CA ILE A 97 20.43 7.84 -6.56
C ILE A 97 19.33 8.88 -6.44
N SER A 98 18.53 9.00 -7.50
CA SER A 98 17.38 9.88 -7.48
C SER A 98 16.52 9.44 -6.30
N GLU A 99 16.17 10.37 -5.42
CA GLU A 99 15.30 10.08 -4.28
C GLU A 99 13.88 10.55 -4.59
N VAL A 100 12.90 9.90 -3.97
CA VAL A 100 11.51 10.34 -3.91
C VAL A 100 11.18 10.70 -2.47
N VAL A 101 10.50 11.82 -2.30
CA VAL A 101 10.03 12.34 -1.01
C VAL A 101 8.53 12.08 -0.92
N VAL A 102 8.12 11.30 0.07
CA VAL A 102 6.71 10.94 0.26
C VAL A 102 6.23 11.27 1.67
N TYR A 103 4.97 11.63 1.81
CA TYR A 103 4.33 11.83 3.12
C TYR A 103 3.54 10.58 3.50
N VAL A 104 3.88 9.95 4.62
CA VAL A 104 3.19 8.79 5.15
C VAL A 104 2.30 9.21 6.32
N SER A 105 1.01 8.89 6.24
CA SER A 105 -0.01 9.20 7.24
C SER A 105 -0.90 8.00 7.58
N GLY A 106 -1.80 8.16 8.55
CA GLY A 106 -2.77 7.14 8.92
C GLY A 106 -2.29 6.21 10.03
N ASP A 107 -2.64 4.93 9.95
CA ASP A 107 -2.42 3.96 11.02
C ASP A 107 -0.99 3.38 11.02
N VAL A 108 0.03 4.24 10.95
CA VAL A 108 1.46 3.90 11.02
C VAL A 108 2.06 4.28 12.38
N LEU A 109 3.21 3.68 12.74
CA LEU A 109 3.89 4.04 13.99
C LEU A 109 4.42 5.48 13.99
N LYS A 110 5.02 5.91 12.88
CA LYS A 110 5.61 7.24 12.73
C LYS A 110 5.11 7.88 11.45
N SER A 111 4.09 8.73 11.56
CA SER A 111 3.67 9.58 10.45
C SER A 111 4.70 10.66 10.19
N GLY A 112 4.91 11.02 8.92
CA GLY A 112 5.93 11.99 8.56
C GLY A 112 6.35 11.92 7.11
N VAL A 113 7.29 12.79 6.75
CA VAL A 113 7.89 12.85 5.41
C VAL A 113 9.15 11.97 5.38
N TYR A 114 9.25 11.13 4.36
CA TYR A 114 10.34 10.17 4.19
C TYR A 114 10.99 10.33 2.83
N LYS A 115 12.31 10.23 2.80
CA LYS A 115 13.09 10.10 1.57
C LYS A 115 13.41 8.64 1.31
N LEU A 116 13.11 8.18 0.11
CA LEU A 116 13.38 6.82 -0.35
C LEU A 116 14.05 6.87 -1.73
N PRO A 117 14.84 5.85 -2.12
CA PRO A 117 15.33 5.75 -3.48
C PRO A 117 14.20 5.74 -4.52
N ASN A 118 14.46 6.28 -5.70
CA ASN A 118 13.54 6.20 -6.83
C ASN A 118 13.28 4.73 -7.18
N GLY A 119 12.02 4.40 -7.45
CA GLY A 119 11.58 3.02 -7.65
C GLY A 119 11.15 2.30 -6.37
N SER A 120 11.33 2.90 -5.18
CA SER A 120 10.77 2.37 -3.94
C SER A 120 9.25 2.22 -4.03
N ARG A 121 8.72 1.22 -3.35
CA ARG A 121 7.29 0.87 -3.32
C ARG A 121 6.63 1.35 -2.03
N VAL A 122 5.29 1.34 -2.03
CA VAL A 122 4.46 1.71 -0.86
C VAL A 122 4.84 0.91 0.40
N VAL A 123 5.21 -0.37 0.24
CA VAL A 123 5.71 -1.20 1.35
C VAL A 123 7.00 -0.65 1.98
N ASP A 124 7.88 -0.05 1.18
CA ASP A 124 9.16 0.50 1.67
C ASP A 124 8.92 1.76 2.50
N ALA A 125 7.98 2.61 2.08
CA ALA A 125 7.54 3.77 2.86
C ALA A 125 6.90 3.35 4.18
N LEU A 126 6.08 2.30 4.18
CA LEU A 126 5.51 1.74 5.41
C LEU A 126 6.59 1.21 6.35
N ALA A 127 7.57 0.47 5.83
CA ALA A 127 8.70 -0.02 6.61
C ALA A 127 9.50 1.14 7.22
N LYS A 128 9.76 2.20 6.43
CA LYS A 128 10.44 3.42 6.90
C LYS A 128 9.65 4.14 7.99
N ALA A 129 8.33 4.12 7.92
CA ALA A 129 7.42 4.63 8.95
C ALA A 129 7.33 3.74 10.21
N GLY A 130 8.08 2.63 10.26
CA GLY A 130 8.10 1.69 11.37
C GLY A 130 7.02 0.61 11.30
N GLY A 131 6.28 0.52 10.20
CA GLY A 131 5.15 -0.40 10.05
C GLY A 131 3.84 0.17 10.58
N LEU A 132 2.83 -0.70 10.63
CA LEU A 132 1.50 -0.35 11.13
C LEU A 132 1.51 -0.19 12.66
N ALA A 133 0.63 0.68 13.16
CA ALA A 133 0.32 0.75 14.57
C ALA A 133 -0.27 -0.57 15.10
N LYS A 134 -0.32 -0.75 16.43
CA LYS A 134 -0.72 -2.03 17.09
C LYS A 134 -2.05 -2.61 16.57
N ASN A 135 -2.99 -1.77 16.18
CA ASN A 135 -4.27 -2.15 15.57
C ASN A 135 -4.48 -1.45 14.22
N GLY A 136 -3.38 -1.01 13.60
CA GLY A 136 -3.40 -0.27 12.35
C GLY A 136 -3.78 -1.17 11.19
N LYS A 137 -4.43 -0.58 10.19
CA LYS A 137 -4.88 -1.29 9.00
C LYS A 137 -4.11 -0.79 7.80
N ILE A 138 -3.92 -1.67 6.83
CA ILE A 138 -3.22 -1.31 5.59
C ILE A 138 -4.07 -0.40 4.67
N GLY A 139 -5.39 -0.34 4.92
CA GLY A 139 -6.36 0.31 4.04
C GLY A 139 -6.52 -0.43 2.71
N GLU A 140 -6.86 0.30 1.65
CA GLU A 140 -6.95 -0.22 0.27
C GLU A 140 -5.64 -0.03 -0.52
N ASN A 141 -4.53 0.26 0.17
CA ASN A 141 -3.26 0.54 -0.48
C ASN A 141 -2.68 -0.69 -1.16
N ASN A 142 -2.39 -0.57 -2.46
CA ASN A 142 -1.51 -1.53 -3.14
C ASN A 142 -0.06 -1.32 -2.68
N LEU A 143 0.40 -2.17 -1.77
CA LEU A 143 1.76 -2.14 -1.20
C LEU A 143 2.88 -2.33 -2.24
N ALA A 144 2.57 -2.98 -3.36
CA ALA A 144 3.52 -3.19 -4.43
C ALA A 144 3.59 -1.99 -5.40
N ARG A 145 2.74 -0.97 -5.29
CA ARG A 145 2.80 0.19 -6.17
C ARG A 145 4.12 0.95 -5.96
N VAL A 146 4.75 1.40 -7.04
CA VAL A 146 5.92 2.29 -7.00
C VAL A 146 5.49 3.68 -6.53
N LEU A 147 6.31 4.32 -5.72
CA LEU A 147 6.09 5.65 -5.18
C LEU A 147 6.41 6.73 -6.22
N THR A 148 5.61 7.78 -6.21
CA THR A 148 5.89 9.01 -6.96
C THR A 148 6.43 10.09 -6.02
N ASP A 149 7.35 10.92 -6.50
CA ASP A 149 7.83 12.06 -5.72
C ASP A 149 6.69 13.02 -5.37
N GLY A 150 6.65 13.48 -4.12
CA GLY A 150 5.59 14.33 -3.58
C GLY A 150 4.27 13.60 -3.25
N GLU A 151 4.20 12.27 -3.37
CA GLU A 151 2.99 11.49 -3.07
C GLU A 151 2.68 11.45 -1.55
N GLN A 152 1.40 11.49 -1.21
CA GLN A 152 0.91 11.14 0.13
C GLN A 152 0.36 9.70 0.11
N VAL A 153 0.86 8.86 1.02
CA VAL A 153 0.38 7.51 1.26
C VAL A 153 -0.33 7.47 2.62
N ASP A 154 -1.64 7.21 2.60
CA ASP A 154 -2.44 7.16 3.82
C ASP A 154 -2.85 5.72 4.17
N PHE A 155 -2.41 5.23 5.32
CA PHE A 155 -2.72 3.91 5.84
C PHE A 155 -3.90 3.93 6.82
N SER A 156 -4.90 4.79 6.60
CA SER A 156 -6.13 4.78 7.40
C SER A 156 -7.15 3.79 6.83
N SER A 157 -7.97 3.19 7.68
CA SER A 157 -8.98 2.19 7.24
C SER A 157 -10.18 2.76 6.47
N SER A 158 -10.14 4.06 6.14
CA SER A 158 -11.24 4.80 5.51
C SER A 158 -10.76 5.48 4.23
N GLN A 159 -10.09 4.73 3.35
CA GLN A 159 -10.14 5.07 1.95
C GLN A 159 -11.20 4.19 1.31
N THR A 160 -12.36 4.79 1.06
CA THR A 160 -13.14 4.46 -0.11
C THR A 160 -12.28 4.85 -1.32
N ASN A 161 -11.78 3.86 -2.05
CA ASN A 161 -11.16 3.95 -3.37
C ASN A 161 -11.28 5.33 -4.04
N LYS A 162 -10.32 6.21 -3.73
CA LYS A 162 -9.86 7.28 -4.62
C LYS A 162 -8.50 6.87 -5.17
N VAL A 163 -8.40 5.66 -5.69
CA VAL A 163 -7.26 5.26 -6.51
C VAL A 163 -7.55 5.78 -7.93
N ASN A 164 -6.92 6.92 -8.26
CA ASN A 164 -6.60 7.36 -9.61
C ASN A 164 -7.73 7.30 -10.66
N LYS A 165 -8.75 8.14 -10.45
CA LYS A 165 -9.00 9.13 -11.50
C LYS A 165 -8.01 10.24 -11.22
N SER A 166 -7.09 10.53 -12.14
CA SER A 166 -6.47 11.84 -12.25
C SER A 166 -7.61 12.87 -12.35
N LYS A 167 -8.14 13.25 -11.19
CA LYS A 167 -8.92 14.45 -11.00
C LYS A 167 -7.89 15.41 -10.43
N SER A 168 -7.02 15.89 -11.32
CA SER A 168 -6.71 17.30 -11.30
C SER A 168 -8.06 17.99 -11.21
N SER A 169 -8.46 18.35 -9.99
CA SER A 169 -9.54 19.30 -9.77
C SER A 169 -8.97 20.69 -10.05
N SER A 170 -8.44 20.87 -11.26
CA SER A 170 -8.72 22.09 -12.00
C SER A 170 -10.10 21.90 -12.61
N SER A 171 -11.04 22.69 -12.11
CA SER A 171 -12.25 23.15 -12.77
C SER A 171 -12.58 22.50 -14.13
N ASN A 172 -13.65 21.71 -14.18
CA ASN A 172 -14.87 22.16 -14.86
C ASN A 172 -15.92 21.04 -14.87
N ASN A 173 -17.10 21.38 -14.35
CA ASN A 173 -18.35 20.91 -14.90
C ASN A 173 -18.45 21.42 -16.35
N SER A 174 -17.84 20.71 -17.28
CA SER A 174 -18.07 20.96 -18.70
C SER A 174 -18.21 19.63 -19.41
N ASN A 175 -19.33 19.45 -20.10
CA ASN A 175 -19.63 18.30 -20.95
C ASN A 175 -18.70 18.21 -22.19
N CYS A 176 -17.50 18.80 -22.13
CA CYS A 176 -16.53 18.94 -23.20
C CYS A 176 -15.11 18.64 -22.71
N VAL A 177 -14.28 18.10 -23.60
CA VAL A 177 -12.86 17.82 -23.42
C VAL A 177 -12.06 19.05 -23.80
N ASN A 178 -11.21 19.56 -22.92
CA ASN A 178 -10.39 20.73 -23.20
C ASN A 178 -9.17 20.38 -24.06
N LEU A 179 -9.03 20.93 -25.26
CA LEU A 179 -7.97 20.57 -26.22
C LEU A 179 -6.54 20.89 -25.73
N ASN A 180 -6.40 21.95 -24.95
CA ASN A 180 -5.12 22.41 -24.45
C ASN A 180 -4.58 21.55 -23.30
N SER A 181 -5.47 21.11 -22.40
CA SER A 181 -5.11 20.36 -21.19
C SER A 181 -5.37 18.86 -21.27
N ALA A 182 -6.15 18.40 -22.25
CA ALA A 182 -6.46 16.98 -22.39
C ALA A 182 -5.23 16.14 -22.68
N SER A 183 -5.18 15.01 -21.97
CA SER A 183 -4.25 13.92 -22.18
C SER A 183 -4.57 13.13 -23.46
N LEU A 184 -3.63 12.30 -23.91
CA LEU A 184 -3.80 11.45 -25.09
C LEU A 184 -5.06 10.56 -24.99
N GLY A 185 -5.30 9.96 -23.81
CA GLY A 185 -6.47 9.12 -23.58
C GLY A 185 -7.79 9.90 -23.55
N GLU A 186 -7.77 11.15 -23.09
CA GLU A 186 -8.97 12.00 -23.11
C GLU A 186 -9.31 12.45 -24.54
N LEU A 187 -8.30 12.76 -25.35
CA LEU A 187 -8.48 13.05 -26.77
C LEU A 187 -8.95 11.82 -27.55
N ASP A 188 -8.42 10.63 -27.25
CA ASP A 188 -8.86 9.35 -27.85
C ASP A 188 -10.32 9.01 -27.52
N SER A 189 -10.83 9.50 -26.38
CA SER A 189 -12.24 9.30 -26.02
C SER A 189 -13.24 10.12 -26.84
N LEU A 190 -12.75 11.05 -27.67
CA LEU A 190 -13.61 11.88 -28.53
C LEU A 190 -14.20 11.05 -29.69
N PRO A 191 -15.48 11.24 -30.02
CA PRO A 191 -16.13 10.47 -31.08
C PRO A 191 -15.46 10.69 -32.44
N GLY A 192 -14.98 9.60 -33.04
CA GLY A 192 -14.28 9.64 -34.34
C GLY A 192 -12.79 10.04 -34.25
N VAL A 193 -12.28 10.21 -33.04
CA VAL A 193 -10.85 10.29 -32.74
C VAL A 193 -10.39 8.90 -32.29
N GLY A 194 -9.26 8.46 -32.82
CA GLY A 194 -8.57 7.25 -32.37
C GLY A 194 -7.13 7.60 -31.97
N PRO A 195 -6.32 6.65 -31.51
CA PRO A 195 -4.99 6.94 -30.93
C PRO A 195 -4.07 7.71 -31.88
N VAL A 196 -4.17 7.43 -33.19
CA VAL A 196 -3.41 8.13 -34.24
C VAL A 196 -3.83 9.60 -34.38
N LEU A 197 -5.13 9.89 -34.34
CA LEU A 197 -5.64 11.25 -34.44
C LEU A 197 -5.43 12.03 -33.14
N ALA A 198 -5.61 11.38 -31.98
CA ALA A 198 -5.31 11.95 -30.68
C ALA A 198 -3.86 12.41 -30.60
N LYS A 199 -2.92 11.57 -31.08
CA LYS A 199 -1.51 11.94 -31.17
C LYS A 199 -1.29 13.16 -32.08
N ARG A 200 -1.90 13.20 -33.27
CA ARG A 200 -1.77 14.37 -34.17
C ARG A 200 -2.31 15.67 -33.58
N ILE A 201 -3.38 15.60 -32.77
CA ILE A 201 -3.92 16.76 -32.05
C ILE A 201 -2.89 17.27 -31.02
N LEU A 202 -2.19 16.37 -30.33
CA LEU A 202 -1.09 16.75 -29.43
C LEU A 202 0.10 17.33 -30.20
N ASP A 203 0.52 16.68 -31.28
CA ASP A 203 1.64 17.15 -32.11
C ASP A 203 1.35 18.56 -32.69
N TRP A 204 0.10 18.79 -33.14
CA TRP A 204 -0.35 20.10 -33.61
C TRP A 204 -0.35 21.13 -32.48
N LYS A 205 -0.81 20.75 -31.28
CA LYS A 205 -0.82 21.61 -30.08
C LYS A 205 0.59 22.09 -29.72
N GLU A 206 1.55 21.18 -29.70
CA GLU A 206 2.95 21.47 -29.38
C GLU A 206 3.60 22.37 -30.43
N SER A 207 3.33 22.10 -31.71
CA SER A 207 3.92 22.85 -32.83
C SER A 207 3.32 24.26 -33.00
N ASN A 208 2.06 24.46 -32.60
CA ASN A 208 1.34 25.73 -32.78
C ASN A 208 1.16 26.53 -31.48
N GLY A 209 1.68 26.03 -30.35
CA GLY A 209 1.61 26.69 -29.04
C GLY A 209 0.22 26.69 -28.42
N GLY A 210 -0.63 25.70 -28.73
CA GLY A 210 -1.99 25.59 -28.22
C GLY A 210 -3.09 25.91 -29.23
N PHE A 211 -4.30 25.47 -28.91
CA PHE A 211 -5.53 25.88 -29.57
C PHE A 211 -5.99 27.21 -28.96
N LYS A 212 -6.30 28.19 -29.81
CA LYS A 212 -6.93 29.47 -29.46
C LYS A 212 -8.44 29.41 -29.64
N SER A 213 -8.92 28.52 -30.50
CA SER A 213 -10.34 28.30 -30.75
C SER A 213 -10.59 26.86 -31.23
N VAL A 214 -11.83 26.38 -31.11
CA VAL A 214 -12.18 24.99 -31.47
C VAL A 214 -12.08 24.78 -32.98
N GLU A 215 -12.25 25.84 -33.78
CA GLU A 215 -12.20 25.84 -35.25
C GLU A 215 -10.85 25.37 -35.78
N GLN A 216 -9.77 25.62 -35.03
CA GLN A 216 -8.42 25.21 -35.41
C GLN A 216 -8.22 23.69 -35.41
N LEU A 217 -9.15 22.90 -34.88
CA LEU A 217 -9.18 21.45 -35.13
C LEU A 217 -9.27 21.11 -36.62
N GLY A 218 -9.80 22.00 -37.45
CA GLY A 218 -9.83 21.81 -38.91
C GLY A 218 -8.45 21.87 -39.57
N ASP A 219 -7.45 22.47 -38.90
CA ASP A 219 -6.07 22.59 -39.40
C ASP A 219 -5.23 21.34 -39.06
N VAL A 220 -5.80 20.38 -38.32
CA VAL A 220 -5.12 19.13 -37.95
C VAL A 220 -5.27 18.08 -39.06
N ASP A 221 -4.14 17.52 -39.49
CA ASP A 221 -4.09 16.53 -40.55
C ASP A 221 -4.94 15.27 -40.27
N GLY A 222 -5.96 15.07 -41.11
CA GLY A 222 -6.88 13.93 -41.01
C GLY A 222 -8.20 14.23 -40.30
N ILE A 223 -8.42 15.48 -39.88
CA ILE A 223 -9.72 15.99 -39.42
C ILE A 223 -10.43 16.70 -40.58
N GLY A 224 -11.24 15.95 -41.32
CA GLY A 224 -12.12 16.53 -42.34
C GLY A 224 -13.42 17.11 -41.74
N LYS A 225 -14.20 17.83 -42.57
CA LYS A 225 -15.47 18.48 -42.18
C LYS A 225 -16.42 17.60 -41.35
N SER A 226 -16.52 16.31 -41.71
CA SER A 226 -17.37 15.33 -41.02
C SER A 226 -16.87 15.00 -39.59
N LYS A 227 -15.56 14.81 -39.43
CA LYS A 227 -14.96 14.56 -38.11
C LYS A 227 -14.99 15.82 -37.25
N TYR A 228 -14.63 16.95 -37.84
CA TYR A 228 -14.66 18.26 -37.19
C TYR A 228 -16.00 18.51 -36.49
N ALA A 229 -17.14 18.38 -37.20
CA ALA A 229 -18.46 18.63 -36.62
C ALA A 229 -18.77 17.72 -35.41
N THR A 230 -18.29 16.48 -35.43
CA THR A 230 -18.51 15.51 -34.36
C THR A 230 -17.62 15.79 -33.14
N ILE A 231 -16.37 16.18 -33.41
CA ILE A 231 -15.34 16.42 -32.39
C ILE A 231 -15.56 17.77 -31.71
N SER A 232 -15.85 18.83 -32.48
CA SER A 232 -16.04 20.19 -31.98
C SER A 232 -17.21 20.29 -30.99
N ALA A 233 -18.28 19.52 -31.20
CA ALA A 233 -19.44 19.47 -30.30
C ALA A 233 -19.11 18.98 -28.88
N LYS A 234 -18.02 18.22 -28.71
CA LYS A 234 -17.55 17.69 -27.41
C LYS A 234 -16.20 18.25 -27.00
N SER A 235 -15.70 19.27 -27.69
CA SER A 235 -14.39 19.86 -27.42
C SER A 235 -14.53 21.31 -27.01
N CYS A 236 -13.66 21.76 -26.11
CA CYS A 236 -13.53 23.16 -25.71
C CYS A 236 -12.05 23.55 -25.65
N VAL A 237 -11.78 24.85 -25.59
CA VAL A 237 -10.43 25.43 -25.55
C VAL A 237 -10.19 26.12 -24.22
#